data_AF-G0SD64-F1
#
_entry.id   AF-G0SD64-F1
#
_cell.length_a   1.000
_cell.length_b   1.000
_cell.length_c   1.000
_cell.angle_alpha   90.00
_cell.angle_beta   90.00
_cell.angle_gamma   90.00
#
_symmetry.space_group_name_H-M   'P 1'
#
loop_
_entity.id
_entity.type
_entity.pdbx_description
1 polymer ?
#
loop_
_entity_poly.entity_id
_entity_poly.type
_entity_poly.pdbx_seq_one_letter_code
_entity_poly.pdbx_strand_id
1 'polypeptide(L)'
;MKFADIVDPTWDLTLQRVIQHIDGVNDVRRIAHLADVSLELCQLALRHLLYYDTILLLDMFFFSNCYAPRPGIHDFIANVGGMVDECANYVCIGPPEEDDIVVDDNHHSHSHRDHDSIKPGGERSTKAKPKPTGTPRRHRLPNHTLIKLMTTFCVGKTVLEWLKDHMDAGLDVLRFIDVRRFVQFGVIKGCLYRVHKYVVSKQYLAALATGQARPVEGGDPLQKYTDGLHCFDQIITEQNKTDAEIMEGLKNLKGLNGEKVPPGDLTVLYR
;
A
#
# COMPACT_ATOMS: atom_id res chain seq x y z
N MET A 1 4.41 17.90 9.92
CA MET A 1 5.78 18.45 9.88
C MET A 1 6.49 17.83 8.70
N LYS A 2 7.23 18.60 7.89
CA LYS A 2 8.11 17.99 6.89
C LYS A 2 9.40 17.61 7.60
N PHE A 3 9.92 16.42 7.32
CA PHE A 3 11.17 15.93 7.93
C PHE A 3 12.33 16.94 7.76
N ALA A 4 12.34 17.66 6.64
CA ALA A 4 13.31 18.72 6.34
C ALA A 4 13.32 19.87 7.35
N ASP A 5 12.22 20.09 8.08
CA ASP A 5 12.13 21.16 9.09
C ASP A 5 12.78 20.75 10.43
N ILE A 6 13.11 19.46 10.60
CA ILE A 6 13.67 18.88 11.83
C ILE A 6 15.19 18.69 11.71
N VAL A 7 15.71 18.52 10.49
CA VAL A 7 17.13 18.22 10.25
C VAL A 7 17.99 19.48 10.44
N ASP A 8 18.91 19.43 11.40
CA ASP A 8 19.90 20.48 11.63
C ASP A 8 21.29 20.05 11.09
N PRO A 9 22.11 20.96 10.54
CA PRO A 9 23.46 20.65 10.04
C PRO A 9 24.40 20.00 11.06
N THR A 10 24.17 20.15 12.37
CA THR A 10 24.94 19.49 13.43
C THR A 10 24.50 18.05 13.69
N TRP A 11 23.49 17.56 12.99
CA TRP A 11 23.06 16.16 13.12
C TRP A 11 24.14 15.22 12.60
N ASP A 12 24.11 14.00 13.10
CA ASP A 12 25.00 12.95 12.66
C ASP A 12 24.95 12.75 11.12
N LEU A 13 26.13 12.59 10.51
CA LEU A 13 26.27 12.48 9.05
C LEU A 13 25.52 11.26 8.48
N THR A 14 25.45 10.16 9.22
CA THR A 14 24.69 8.98 8.82
C THR A 14 23.20 9.27 8.82
N LEU A 15 22.68 9.93 9.86
CA LEU A 15 21.27 10.37 9.90
C LEU A 15 20.93 11.30 8.73
N GLN A 16 21.79 12.29 8.44
CA GLN A 16 21.56 13.24 7.35
C GLN A 16 21.43 12.56 5.98
N ARG A 17 22.21 11.50 5.72
CA ARG A 17 22.12 10.72 4.47
C ARG A 17 20.90 9.80 4.47
N VAL A 18 20.67 9.06 5.54
CA VAL A 18 19.56 8.08 5.62
C VAL A 18 18.20 8.77 5.46
N ILE A 19 17.99 9.92 6.10
CA ILE A 19 16.71 10.65 6.09
C ILE A 19 16.27 11.05 4.67
N GLN A 20 17.21 11.36 3.78
CA GLN A 20 16.92 11.77 2.39
C GLN A 20 16.25 10.67 1.56
N HIS A 21 16.36 9.41 2.00
CA HIS A 21 15.85 8.24 1.29
C HIS A 21 14.63 7.60 1.99
N ILE A 22 14.13 8.19 3.08
CA ILE A 22 12.90 7.73 3.76
C ILE A 22 11.69 8.30 3.01
N ASP A 23 11.18 7.52 2.06
CA ASP A 23 10.05 7.89 1.18
C ASP A 23 8.76 7.08 1.43
N GLY A 24 8.79 6.15 2.40
CA GLY A 24 7.67 5.24 2.69
C GLY A 24 7.46 4.16 1.62
N VAL A 25 8.41 3.97 0.71
CA VAL A 25 8.43 2.95 -0.36
C VAL A 25 9.62 2.01 -0.19
N ASN A 26 10.82 2.56 -0.01
CA ASN A 26 12.05 1.78 0.05
C ASN A 26 12.18 1.03 1.38
N ASP A 27 12.67 -0.21 1.32
CA ASP A 27 13.01 -0.99 2.50
C ASP A 27 14.38 -0.55 3.07
N VAL A 28 14.65 -0.96 4.32
CA VAL A 28 15.87 -0.56 5.05
C VAL A 28 17.15 -0.91 4.27
N ARG A 29 17.19 -2.05 3.57
CA ARG A 29 18.37 -2.46 2.79
C ARG A 29 18.58 -1.54 1.60
N ARG A 30 17.51 -1.20 0.88
CA ARG A 30 17.58 -0.25 -0.24
C ARG A 30 17.94 1.16 0.22
N ILE A 31 17.40 1.61 1.35
CA ILE A 31 17.76 2.91 1.96
C ILE A 31 19.26 2.95 2.27
N ALA A 32 19.81 1.91 2.91
CA ALA A 32 21.24 1.83 3.21
C ALA A 32 22.11 1.91 1.94
N HIS A 33 21.71 1.18 0.90
CA HIS A 33 22.39 1.20 -0.40
C HIS A 33 22.35 2.58 -1.07
N LEU A 34 21.18 3.22 -1.13
CA LEU A 34 21.03 4.55 -1.73
C LEU A 34 21.79 5.64 -0.96
N ALA A 35 21.83 5.52 0.38
CA ALA A 35 22.54 6.44 1.26
C ALA A 35 24.07 6.25 1.26
N ASP A 36 24.58 5.18 0.61
CA ASP A 36 25.98 4.75 0.68
C ASP A 36 26.47 4.56 2.13
N VAL A 37 25.70 3.80 2.91
CA VAL A 37 25.95 3.49 4.33
C VAL A 37 25.83 1.97 4.53
N SER A 38 26.62 1.41 5.45
CA SER A 38 26.46 0.00 5.83
C SER A 38 25.07 -0.29 6.42
N LEU A 39 24.55 -1.50 6.21
CA LEU A 39 23.23 -1.89 6.70
C LEU A 39 23.11 -1.73 8.22
N GLU A 40 24.16 -2.07 8.97
CA GLU A 40 24.18 -1.98 10.43
C GLU A 40 24.08 -0.53 10.92
N LEU A 41 24.81 0.39 10.29
CA LEU A 41 24.74 1.82 10.64
C LEU A 41 23.39 2.43 10.25
N CYS A 42 22.84 2.03 9.11
CA CYS A 42 21.49 2.44 8.70
C CYS A 42 20.44 1.96 9.72
N GLN A 43 20.53 0.71 10.17
CA GLN A 43 19.64 0.17 11.20
C GLN A 43 19.77 0.91 12.53
N LEU A 44 20.99 1.24 12.95
CA LEU A 44 21.22 2.05 14.16
C LEU A 44 20.63 3.46 14.04
N ALA A 45 20.80 4.10 12.88
CA ALA A 45 20.22 5.41 12.58
C ALA A 45 18.69 5.38 12.61
N LEU A 46 18.06 4.42 11.92
CA LEU A 46 16.60 4.23 11.94
C LEU A 46 16.09 3.87 13.33
N ARG A 47 16.84 3.11 14.14
CA ARG A 47 16.50 2.82 15.53
C ARG A 47 16.43 4.08 16.37
N HIS A 48 17.36 5.01 16.20
CA HIS A 48 17.30 6.31 16.89
C HIS A 48 16.08 7.12 16.44
N LEU A 49 15.81 7.18 15.13
CA LEU A 49 14.64 7.88 14.60
C LEU A 49 13.32 7.29 15.12
N LEU A 50 13.24 5.96 15.22
CA LEU A 50 12.09 5.25 15.77
C LEU A 50 11.94 5.51 17.28
N TYR A 51 13.04 5.54 18.03
CA TYR A 51 13.01 5.82 19.48
C TYR A 51 12.42 7.19 19.81
N TYR A 52 12.64 8.18 18.95
CA TYR A 52 12.07 9.52 19.09
C TYR A 52 10.73 9.71 18.35
N ASP A 53 10.09 8.61 17.93
CA ASP A 53 8.79 8.62 17.21
C ASP A 53 8.78 9.50 15.94
N THR A 54 9.94 9.71 15.33
CA THR A 54 10.04 10.52 14.10
C THR A 54 9.65 9.71 12.87
N ILE A 55 9.84 8.39 12.90
CA ILE A 55 9.46 7.46 11.84
C ILE A 55 8.55 6.35 12.39
N LEU A 56 7.81 5.73 11.49
CA LEU A 56 7.08 4.49 11.74
C LEU A 56 7.68 3.39 10.85
N LEU A 57 7.87 2.19 11.40
CA LEU A 57 8.18 1.01 10.58
C LEU A 57 6.87 0.35 10.14
N LEU A 58 6.76 0.15 8.84
CA LEU A 58 5.65 -0.58 8.22
C LEU A 58 6.21 -1.79 7.48
N ASP A 59 5.42 -2.85 7.42
CA ASP A 59 5.76 -4.01 6.60
C ASP A 59 5.82 -3.65 5.13
N MET A 60 6.65 -4.38 4.38
CA MET A 60 6.68 -4.26 2.93
C MET A 60 5.30 -4.59 2.34
N PHE A 61 4.87 -3.76 1.39
CA PHE A 61 3.63 -3.94 0.66
C PHE A 61 3.87 -4.83 -0.57
N PHE A 62 3.15 -5.94 -0.62
CA PHE A 62 3.05 -6.85 -1.76
C PHE A 62 1.57 -7.15 -2.00
N PHE A 63 1.20 -7.40 -3.25
CA PHE A 63 -0.16 -7.79 -3.59
C PHE A 63 -0.55 -9.18 -3.05
N SER A 64 0.44 -10.02 -2.72
CA SER A 64 0.28 -11.32 -2.06
C SER A 64 -0.02 -11.22 -0.57
N ASN A 65 0.03 -10.03 0.02
CA ASN A 65 -0.18 -9.82 1.44
C ASN A 65 -1.67 -9.80 1.79
N CYS A 66 -2.00 -10.17 3.02
CA CYS A 66 -3.36 -10.17 3.53
C CYS A 66 -3.52 -9.09 4.60
N TYR A 67 -4.65 -8.39 4.59
CA TYR A 67 -4.98 -7.38 5.60
C TYR A 67 -6.42 -7.58 6.04
N ALA A 68 -6.70 -7.26 7.29
CA ALA A 68 -8.03 -7.36 7.84
C ALA A 68 -8.39 -6.12 8.69
N PRO A 69 -9.68 -5.77 8.79
CA PRO A 69 -10.14 -4.66 9.62
C PRO A 69 -9.86 -4.90 11.10
N ARG A 70 -9.33 -3.88 11.77
CA ARG A 70 -9.24 -3.80 13.23
C ARG A 70 -10.58 -3.29 13.78
N PRO A 71 -10.95 -3.57 15.05
CA PRO A 71 -12.11 -2.95 15.68
C PRO A 71 -12.16 -1.40 15.59
N GLY A 72 -11.02 -0.73 15.45
CA GLY A 72 -10.93 0.72 15.23
C GLY A 72 -11.52 1.21 13.89
N ILE A 73 -11.95 0.30 13.00
CA ILE A 73 -12.59 0.66 11.71
C ILE A 73 -13.85 1.52 11.89
N HIS A 74 -14.51 1.46 13.05
CA HIS A 74 -15.69 2.26 13.35
C HIS A 74 -15.42 3.77 13.24
N ASP A 75 -14.24 4.24 13.67
CA ASP A 75 -13.86 5.65 13.59
C ASP A 75 -13.70 6.12 12.15
N PHE A 76 -13.20 5.23 11.28
CA PHE A 76 -13.14 5.48 9.84
C PHE A 76 -14.54 5.56 9.23
N ILE A 77 -15.45 4.64 9.57
CA ILE A 77 -16.83 4.64 9.06
C ILE A 77 -17.58 5.91 9.49
N ALA A 78 -17.41 6.32 10.75
CA ALA A 78 -18.03 7.52 11.30
C ALA A 78 -17.34 8.83 10.85
N ASN A 79 -16.26 8.75 10.06
CA ASN A 79 -15.45 9.88 9.63
C ASN A 79 -14.99 10.78 10.80
N VAL A 80 -14.60 10.16 11.92
CA VAL A 80 -14.14 10.88 13.10
C VAL A 80 -12.93 11.73 12.73
N GLY A 81 -12.99 13.03 13.02
CA GLY A 81 -11.91 13.96 12.70
C GLY A 81 -11.64 14.16 11.19
N GLY A 82 -12.57 13.76 10.30
CA GLY A 82 -12.36 13.87 8.85
C GLY A 82 -11.42 12.80 8.28
N MET A 83 -11.27 11.65 8.96
CA MET A 83 -10.34 10.59 8.57
C MET A 83 -10.57 10.04 7.15
N VAL A 84 -11.82 9.94 6.69
CA VAL A 84 -12.14 9.51 5.32
C VAL A 84 -11.76 10.58 4.30
N ASP A 85 -11.90 11.85 4.68
CA ASP A 85 -11.50 12.98 3.83
C ASP A 85 -9.98 13.04 3.68
N GLU A 86 -9.25 12.81 4.77
CA GLU A 86 -7.79 12.67 4.76
C GLU A 86 -7.36 11.48 3.88
N CYS A 87 -8.01 10.32 4.04
CA CYS A 87 -7.76 9.14 3.22
C CYS A 87 -7.95 9.45 1.74
N ALA A 88 -9.10 10.02 1.35
CA ALA A 88 -9.40 10.36 -0.03
C ALA A 88 -8.31 11.26 -0.66
N ASN A 89 -7.85 12.26 0.08
CA ASN A 89 -6.81 13.18 -0.40
C ASN A 89 -5.43 12.50 -0.55
N TYR A 90 -5.14 11.49 0.28
CA TYR A 90 -3.88 10.77 0.28
C TYR A 90 -3.81 9.69 -0.82
N VAL A 91 -4.93 9.00 -1.07
CA VAL A 91 -4.97 7.76 -1.86
C VAL A 91 -5.51 7.93 -3.27
N CYS A 92 -6.40 8.90 -3.51
CA CYS A 92 -7.03 9.04 -4.82
C CYS A 92 -6.02 9.54 -5.87
N ILE A 93 -5.92 8.79 -6.97
CA ILE A 93 -5.16 9.16 -8.16
C ILE A 93 -6.13 9.93 -9.06
N GLY A 94 -5.85 11.21 -9.34
CA GLY A 94 -6.58 11.92 -10.38
C GLY A 94 -6.13 11.40 -11.75
N PRO A 95 -7.02 11.22 -12.73
CA PRO A 95 -6.56 10.97 -14.09
C PRO A 95 -5.63 12.12 -14.52
N PRO A 96 -4.60 11.86 -15.34
CA PRO A 96 -3.98 12.94 -16.09
C PRO A 96 -5.10 13.63 -16.88
N GLU A 97 -5.18 14.95 -16.79
CA GLU A 97 -6.08 15.74 -17.62
C GLU A 97 -5.79 15.36 -19.08
N GLU A 98 -6.74 14.70 -19.76
CA GLU A 98 -6.74 14.74 -21.22
C GLU A 98 -7.04 16.19 -21.57
N ASP A 99 -6.07 16.83 -22.21
CA ASP A 99 -6.05 18.24 -22.59
C ASP A 99 -7.45 18.74 -22.94
N ASP A 100 -7.84 19.88 -22.37
CA ASP A 100 -8.88 20.72 -22.95
C ASP A 100 -8.46 20.99 -24.40
N ILE A 101 -8.95 20.17 -25.35
CA ILE A 101 -8.98 20.53 -26.76
C ILE A 101 -9.93 21.72 -26.81
N VAL A 102 -9.35 22.90 -26.65
CA VAL A 102 -9.96 24.15 -27.04
C VAL A 102 -10.22 24.00 -28.52
N VAL A 103 -11.46 23.68 -28.88
CA VAL A 103 -11.92 23.80 -30.26
C VAL A 103 -11.90 25.30 -30.54
N ASP A 104 -10.81 25.78 -31.13
CA ASP A 104 -10.69 27.15 -31.62
C ASP A 104 -11.62 27.27 -32.83
N ASP A 105 -12.89 27.58 -32.56
CA ASP A 105 -13.85 28.03 -33.58
C ASP A 105 -13.47 29.45 -34.01
N ASN A 106 -12.36 29.55 -34.74
CA ASN A 106 -11.97 30.75 -35.47
C ASN A 106 -12.11 30.49 -36.97
N HIS A 107 -13.35 30.54 -37.44
CA HIS A 107 -13.64 30.86 -38.84
C HIS A 107 -13.97 32.36 -38.94
N HIS A 108 -13.02 33.13 -39.46
CA HIS A 108 -13.26 34.47 -39.96
C HIS A 108 -13.29 34.45 -41.49
N SER A 109 -14.45 34.77 -42.07
CA SER A 109 -14.52 35.66 -43.23
C SER A 109 -15.92 36.26 -43.43
N HIS A 110 -15.98 37.57 -43.14
CA HIS A 110 -16.81 38.66 -43.67
C HIS A 110 -17.85 38.39 -44.79
N SER A 111 -19.05 39.01 -44.65
CA SER A 111 -19.40 40.24 -45.40
C SER A 111 -20.76 40.88 -45.01
N HIS A 112 -20.71 42.16 -44.62
CA HIS A 112 -21.60 43.29 -44.99
C HIS A 112 -23.14 43.14 -45.15
N ARG A 113 -23.93 43.91 -44.38
CA ARG A 113 -24.57 45.22 -44.75
C ARG A 113 -25.64 45.69 -43.73
N ASP A 114 -25.52 46.98 -43.37
CA ASP A 114 -26.54 48.03 -43.11
C ASP A 114 -27.87 47.72 -42.40
N HIS A 115 -28.20 48.45 -41.31
CA HIS A 115 -29.16 49.58 -41.32
C HIS A 115 -29.50 50.10 -39.89
N ASP A 116 -29.70 51.42 -39.80
CA ASP A 116 -30.04 52.32 -38.68
C ASP A 116 -31.09 51.86 -37.65
N SER A 117 -30.91 52.26 -36.37
CA SER A 117 -31.81 53.20 -35.65
C SER A 117 -31.46 53.40 -34.16
N ILE A 118 -31.57 54.65 -33.72
CA ILE A 118 -31.33 55.20 -32.37
C ILE A 118 -32.54 54.98 -31.44
N LYS A 119 -32.33 54.62 -30.15
CA LYS A 119 -32.87 55.34 -28.96
C LYS A 119 -32.32 54.81 -27.60
N PRO A 120 -32.33 55.65 -26.52
CA PRO A 120 -31.48 55.48 -25.34
C PRO A 120 -32.23 55.07 -24.05
N GLY A 121 -31.45 54.65 -23.04
CA GLY A 121 -31.78 54.77 -21.61
C GLY A 121 -32.01 53.44 -20.87
N GLY A 122 -31.23 53.20 -19.80
CA GLY A 122 -31.54 52.13 -18.82
C GLY A 122 -30.34 51.49 -18.13
N GLU A 123 -29.82 52.18 -17.10
CA GLU A 123 -29.24 51.66 -15.85
C GLU A 123 -28.31 50.44 -15.83
N ARG A 124 -27.05 50.76 -15.46
CA ARG A 124 -25.94 49.86 -15.16
C ARG A 124 -26.18 49.14 -13.82
N SER A 125 -26.48 47.84 -13.87
CA SER A 125 -26.35 46.93 -12.72
C SER A 125 -25.29 45.86 -13.04
N THR A 126 -24.06 46.11 -12.60
CA THR A 126 -22.97 45.14 -12.69
C THR A 126 -23.17 44.04 -11.65
N LYS A 127 -23.91 42.97 -12.01
CA LYS A 127 -23.80 41.69 -11.31
C LYS A 127 -22.48 41.03 -11.69
N ALA A 128 -21.46 41.23 -10.86
CA ALA A 128 -20.23 40.47 -10.92
C ALA A 128 -20.57 38.98 -10.73
N LYS A 129 -20.38 38.17 -11.77
CA LYS A 129 -20.40 36.70 -11.64
C LYS A 129 -19.24 36.31 -10.71
N PRO A 130 -19.46 35.44 -9.70
CA PRO A 130 -18.38 34.98 -8.85
C PRO A 130 -17.40 34.17 -9.72
N LYS A 131 -16.12 34.55 -9.67
CA LYS A 131 -15.02 33.78 -10.27
C LYS A 131 -15.05 32.37 -9.65
N PRO A 132 -14.98 31.29 -10.43
CA PRO A 132 -14.82 29.96 -9.88
C PRO A 132 -13.38 29.84 -9.35
N THR A 133 -13.19 30.08 -8.06
CA THR A 133 -11.99 29.62 -7.33
C THR A 133 -12.17 28.15 -7.00
N GLY A 134 -12.19 27.31 -8.04
CA GLY A 134 -12.17 25.86 -7.91
C GLY A 134 -10.78 25.37 -8.23
N THR A 135 -10.01 24.99 -7.22
CA THR A 135 -8.91 24.04 -7.42
C THR A 135 -9.45 22.84 -8.21
N PRO A 136 -8.76 22.34 -9.25
CA PRO A 136 -9.27 21.22 -10.05
C PRO A 136 -9.58 20.06 -9.10
N ARG A 137 -10.87 19.69 -9.05
CA ARG A 137 -11.32 18.59 -8.21
C ARG A 137 -10.78 17.32 -8.87
N ARG A 138 -9.62 16.84 -8.39
CA ARG A 138 -9.14 15.47 -8.61
C ARG A 138 -10.35 14.55 -8.52
N HIS A 139 -10.51 13.64 -9.46
CA HIS A 139 -11.64 12.70 -9.50
C HIS A 139 -11.65 11.87 -8.20
N ARG A 140 -12.36 12.40 -7.19
CA ARG A 140 -12.36 11.90 -5.84
C ARG A 140 -13.49 10.88 -5.75
N LEU A 141 -13.14 9.63 -5.46
CA LEU A 141 -14.14 8.63 -5.16
C LEU A 141 -15.01 9.12 -3.98
N PRO A 142 -16.32 8.88 -4.02
CA PRO A 142 -17.18 9.31 -2.94
C PRO A 142 -16.81 8.55 -1.65
N ASN A 143 -16.91 9.24 -0.51
CA ASN A 143 -16.46 8.72 0.80
C ASN A 143 -17.06 7.33 1.13
N HIS A 144 -18.31 7.08 0.75
CA HIS A 144 -18.95 5.78 0.97
C HIS A 144 -18.24 4.63 0.23
N THR A 145 -17.64 4.88 -0.93
CA THR A 145 -16.88 3.87 -1.68
C THR A 145 -15.59 3.54 -0.96
N LEU A 146 -14.87 4.54 -0.43
CA LEU A 146 -13.65 4.30 0.37
C LEU A 146 -13.96 3.51 1.64
N ILE A 147 -15.07 3.84 2.32
CA ILE A 147 -15.56 3.10 3.48
C ILE A 147 -15.85 1.65 3.08
N LYS A 148 -16.62 1.42 2.01
CA LYS A 148 -16.92 0.08 1.50
C LYS A 148 -15.65 -0.71 1.24
N LEU A 149 -14.70 -0.14 0.48
CA LEU A 149 -13.42 -0.77 0.16
C LEU A 149 -12.61 -1.12 1.41
N MET A 150 -12.56 -0.23 2.42
CA MET A 150 -11.82 -0.49 3.65
C MET A 150 -12.46 -1.62 4.47
N THR A 151 -13.79 -1.70 4.47
CA THR A 151 -14.54 -2.71 5.23
C THR A 151 -14.59 -4.10 4.58
N THR A 152 -14.23 -4.22 3.28
CA THR A 152 -14.25 -5.50 2.55
C THR A 152 -12.94 -6.28 2.63
N PHE A 153 -11.90 -5.73 3.25
CA PHE A 153 -10.71 -6.51 3.61
C PHE A 153 -11.11 -7.66 4.55
N CYS A 154 -10.46 -8.82 4.39
CA CYS A 154 -10.75 -10.00 5.20
C CYS A 154 -9.52 -10.89 5.38
N VAL A 155 -9.55 -11.69 6.44
CA VAL A 155 -8.50 -12.68 6.72
C VAL A 155 -8.47 -13.74 5.62
N GLY A 156 -7.28 -14.22 5.28
CA GLY A 156 -7.11 -15.29 4.29
C GLY A 156 -7.23 -14.86 2.83
N LYS A 157 -7.47 -13.58 2.56
CA LYS A 157 -7.56 -13.04 1.21
C LYS A 157 -6.45 -12.04 0.94
N THR A 158 -5.76 -12.23 -0.18
CA THR A 158 -4.68 -11.34 -0.60
C THR A 158 -5.22 -10.03 -1.16
N VAL A 159 -4.42 -8.96 -1.14
CA VAL A 159 -4.79 -7.70 -1.79
C VAL A 159 -5.08 -7.91 -3.28
N LEU A 160 -4.35 -8.83 -3.95
CA LEU A 160 -4.58 -9.17 -5.35
C LEU A 160 -5.98 -9.76 -5.57
N GLU A 161 -6.37 -10.76 -4.77
CA GLU A 161 -7.71 -11.36 -4.86
C GLU A 161 -8.78 -10.33 -4.47
N TRP A 162 -8.50 -9.46 -3.50
CA TRP A 162 -9.41 -8.38 -3.13
C TRP A 162 -9.65 -7.41 -4.29
N LEU A 163 -8.60 -7.05 -5.04
CA LEU A 163 -8.74 -6.22 -6.25
C LEU A 163 -9.56 -6.92 -7.35
N LYS A 164 -9.31 -8.21 -7.58
CA LYS A 164 -10.03 -9.00 -8.58
C LYS A 164 -11.54 -9.02 -8.32
N ASP A 165 -11.98 -9.29 -7.09
CA ASP A 165 -13.41 -9.28 -6.77
C ASP A 165 -14.07 -7.93 -7.01
N HIS A 166 -13.38 -6.82 -6.76
CA HIS A 166 -13.95 -5.49 -7.03
C HIS A 166 -14.00 -5.20 -8.53
N MET A 167 -13.00 -5.65 -9.28
CA MET A 167 -13.00 -5.57 -10.74
C MET A 167 -14.15 -6.40 -11.33
N ASP A 168 -14.37 -7.61 -10.83
CA ASP A 168 -15.49 -8.49 -11.24
C ASP A 168 -16.86 -7.90 -10.85
N ALA A 169 -16.92 -7.13 -9.75
CA ALA A 169 -18.09 -6.36 -9.35
C ALA A 169 -18.26 -5.04 -10.12
N GLY A 170 -17.41 -4.76 -11.12
CA GLY A 170 -17.50 -3.59 -12.01
C GLY A 170 -16.81 -2.32 -11.49
N LEU A 171 -15.99 -2.41 -10.44
CA LEU A 171 -15.22 -1.29 -9.89
C LEU A 171 -13.72 -1.53 -10.09
N ASP A 172 -13.13 -0.86 -11.08
CA ASP A 172 -11.68 -0.85 -11.26
C ASP A 172 -11.01 0.10 -10.24
N VAL A 173 -10.65 -0.47 -9.09
CA VAL A 173 -10.03 0.27 -7.98
C VAL A 173 -8.70 0.91 -8.39
N LEU A 174 -7.91 0.24 -9.24
CA LEU A 174 -6.56 0.68 -9.63
C LEU A 174 -6.59 1.98 -10.43
N ARG A 175 -7.69 2.23 -11.15
CA ARG A 175 -7.88 3.47 -11.91
C ARG A 175 -8.02 4.70 -11.03
N PHE A 176 -8.48 4.54 -9.79
CA PHE A 176 -8.88 5.65 -8.94
C PHE A 176 -8.06 5.77 -7.65
N ILE A 177 -7.39 4.70 -7.21
CA ILE A 177 -6.73 4.62 -5.91
C ILE A 177 -5.33 4.03 -6.04
N ASP A 178 -4.34 4.67 -5.40
CA ASP A 178 -3.07 4.04 -5.07
C ASP A 178 -3.29 3.03 -3.93
N VAL A 179 -3.36 1.75 -4.29
CA VAL A 179 -3.69 0.65 -3.36
C VAL A 179 -2.66 0.54 -2.24
N ARG A 180 -1.38 0.80 -2.52
CA ARG A 180 -0.34 0.77 -1.49
C ARG A 180 -0.60 1.85 -0.46
N ARG A 181 -0.85 3.09 -0.90
CA ARG A 181 -1.19 4.19 0.00
C ARG A 181 -2.47 3.92 0.77
N PHE A 182 -3.47 3.31 0.14
CA PHE A 182 -4.73 2.96 0.79
C PHE A 182 -4.55 1.96 1.94
N VAL A 183 -3.80 0.89 1.69
CA VAL A 183 -3.49 -0.11 2.72
C VAL A 183 -2.59 0.47 3.81
N GLN A 184 -1.54 1.21 3.45
CA GLN A 184 -0.66 1.87 4.41
C GLN A 184 -1.44 2.86 5.29
N PHE A 185 -2.33 3.67 4.71
CA PHE A 185 -3.21 4.57 5.48
C PHE A 185 -4.04 3.79 6.49
N GLY A 186 -4.67 2.69 6.05
CA GLY A 186 -5.45 1.82 6.92
C GLY A 186 -4.62 1.25 8.09
N VAL A 187 -3.38 0.81 7.84
CA VAL A 187 -2.49 0.31 8.89
C VAL A 187 -2.05 1.42 9.84
N ILE A 188 -1.62 2.57 9.32
CA ILE A 188 -1.15 3.72 10.11
C ILE A 188 -2.25 4.26 11.03
N LYS A 189 -3.48 4.41 10.51
CA LYS A 189 -4.62 4.92 11.28
C LYS A 189 -5.28 3.84 12.15
N GLY A 190 -4.77 2.60 12.14
CA GLY A 190 -5.30 1.51 12.94
C GLY A 190 -6.66 0.98 12.46
N CYS A 191 -7.03 1.25 11.20
CA CYS A 191 -8.22 0.68 10.57
C CYS A 191 -7.97 -0.76 10.10
N LEU A 192 -6.74 -1.06 9.68
CA LEU A 192 -6.31 -2.38 9.21
C LEU A 192 -5.18 -2.92 10.09
N TYR A 193 -5.05 -4.24 10.12
CA TYR A 193 -3.84 -4.91 10.58
C TYR A 193 -3.36 -5.90 9.53
N ARG A 194 -2.05 -6.15 9.52
CA ARG A 194 -1.42 -7.13 8.65
C ARG A 194 -1.72 -8.53 9.14
N VAL A 195 -2.08 -9.42 8.22
CA VAL A 195 -2.26 -10.85 8.48
C VAL A 195 -1.12 -11.59 7.78
N HIS A 196 -0.25 -12.22 8.56
CA HIS A 196 0.88 -12.98 8.03
C HIS A 196 0.48 -14.43 7.78
N LYS A 197 1.12 -15.02 6.77
CA LYS A 197 0.96 -16.43 6.42
C LYS A 197 2.04 -17.24 7.11
N TYR A 198 1.68 -18.39 7.67
CA TYR A 198 2.60 -19.35 8.29
C TYR A 198 2.31 -20.75 7.75
N VAL A 199 3.35 -21.53 7.51
CA VAL A 199 3.21 -22.92 7.04
C VAL A 199 3.40 -23.86 8.22
N VAL A 200 2.52 -24.84 8.34
CA VAL A 200 2.65 -25.93 9.32
C VAL A 200 2.57 -27.27 8.60
N SER A 201 3.57 -28.12 8.82
CA SER A 201 3.51 -29.56 8.50
C SER A 201 3.12 -30.32 9.77
N LYS A 202 2.06 -31.14 9.69
CA LYS A 202 1.63 -31.95 10.85
C LYS A 202 2.69 -33.00 11.22
N GLN A 203 3.29 -33.65 10.22
CA GLN A 203 4.37 -34.61 10.42
C GLN A 203 5.61 -33.96 11.05
N TYR A 204 6.03 -32.80 10.55
CA TYR A 204 7.19 -32.10 11.09
C TYR A 204 6.95 -31.62 12.53
N LEU A 205 5.76 -31.08 12.80
CA LEU A 205 5.38 -30.65 14.15
C LEU A 205 5.31 -31.83 15.12
N ALA A 206 4.78 -32.99 14.69
CA ALA A 206 4.79 -34.21 15.48
C ALA A 206 6.23 -34.68 15.77
N ALA A 207 7.12 -34.63 14.77
CA ALA A 207 8.53 -34.99 14.95
C ALA A 207 9.28 -34.03 15.89
N LEU A 208 8.95 -32.73 15.86
CA LEU A 208 9.47 -31.75 16.82
C LEU A 208 8.99 -32.07 18.24
N ALA A 209 7.69 -32.38 18.41
CA ALA A 209 7.11 -32.72 19.71
C ALA A 209 7.68 -34.02 20.31
N THR A 210 8.04 -35.01 19.48
CA THR A 210 8.64 -36.27 19.91
C THR A 210 10.18 -36.22 20.01
N GLY A 211 10.81 -35.09 19.66
CA GLY A 211 12.28 -34.95 19.61
C GLY A 211 12.94 -35.77 18.50
N GLN A 212 12.16 -36.25 17.52
CA GLN A 212 12.64 -37.03 16.38
C GLN A 212 13.00 -36.17 15.16
N ALA A 213 12.75 -34.87 15.22
CA ALA A 213 13.18 -33.92 14.19
C ALA A 213 14.72 -33.85 14.14
N ARG A 214 15.33 -34.70 13.30
CA ARG A 214 16.75 -34.60 12.98
C ARG A 214 16.91 -33.71 11.76
N PRO A 215 17.84 -32.74 11.76
CA PRO A 215 18.23 -32.07 10.53
C PRO A 215 18.74 -33.13 9.56
N VAL A 216 17.99 -33.38 8.50
CA VAL A 216 18.41 -34.31 7.45
C VAL A 216 19.53 -33.61 6.68
N GLU A 217 20.73 -34.19 6.65
CA GLU A 217 21.82 -33.68 5.81
C GLU A 217 21.36 -33.73 4.34
N GLY A 218 21.25 -32.56 3.70
CA GLY A 218 20.69 -32.43 2.35
C GLY A 218 19.16 -32.38 2.26
N GLY A 219 18.46 -32.18 3.37
CA GLY A 219 17.00 -31.97 3.39
C GLY A 219 16.57 -30.70 2.65
N ASP A 220 15.30 -30.64 2.25
CA ASP A 220 14.73 -29.47 1.58
C ASP A 220 14.87 -28.22 2.48
N PRO A 221 15.50 -27.13 2.01
CA PRO A 221 15.69 -25.90 2.80
C PRO A 221 14.40 -25.29 3.34
N LEU A 222 13.26 -25.68 2.76
CA LEU A 222 11.94 -25.19 3.12
C LEU A 222 11.33 -25.91 4.33
N GLN A 223 11.79 -27.14 4.64
CA GLN A 223 11.24 -27.97 5.70
C GLN A 223 11.36 -27.30 7.08
N LYS A 224 12.49 -26.64 7.35
CA LYS A 224 12.73 -25.93 8.62
C LYS A 224 11.72 -24.81 8.89
N TYR A 225 11.10 -24.24 7.85
CA TYR A 225 10.11 -23.17 7.97
C TYR A 225 8.67 -23.67 8.11
N THR A 226 8.46 -24.98 8.15
CA THR A 226 7.12 -25.61 8.30
C THR A 226 6.74 -25.87 9.76
N ASP A 227 7.44 -25.23 10.71
CA ASP A 227 7.19 -25.29 12.15
C ASP A 227 6.06 -24.37 12.62
N GLY A 228 5.56 -23.48 11.75
CA GLY A 228 4.55 -22.48 12.09
C GLY A 228 5.09 -21.24 12.80
N LEU A 229 6.41 -21.09 12.94
CA LEU A 229 7.04 -19.95 13.60
C LEU A 229 7.56 -18.91 12.60
N HIS A 230 7.77 -19.33 11.35
CA HIS A 230 8.33 -18.48 10.31
C HIS A 230 7.23 -17.99 9.38
N CYS A 231 7.08 -16.66 9.30
CA CYS A 231 6.13 -16.06 8.37
C CYS A 231 6.69 -16.11 6.94
N PHE A 232 5.81 -16.08 5.93
CA PHE A 232 6.23 -16.08 4.53
C PHE A 232 7.21 -14.95 4.20
N ASP A 233 7.04 -13.76 4.79
CA ASP A 233 7.93 -12.61 4.56
C ASP A 233 9.39 -12.92 4.99
N GLN A 234 9.56 -13.65 6.10
CA GLN A 234 10.86 -14.12 6.55
C GLN A 234 11.46 -15.14 5.58
N ILE A 235 10.65 -16.10 5.13
CA ILE A 235 11.09 -17.14 4.17
C ILE A 235 11.54 -16.49 2.86
N ILE A 236 10.76 -15.53 2.34
CA ILE A 236 11.07 -14.77 1.11
C ILE A 236 12.42 -14.07 1.28
N THR A 237 12.63 -13.41 2.42
CA THR A 237 13.84 -12.64 2.70
C THR A 237 15.08 -13.52 2.86
N GLU A 238 14.95 -14.65 3.55
CA GLU A 238 16.08 -15.55 3.83
C GLU A 238 16.42 -16.48 2.65
N GLN A 239 15.42 -16.94 1.91
CA GLN A 239 15.60 -17.89 0.80
C GLN A 239 15.72 -17.21 -0.56
N ASN A 240 15.47 -15.90 -0.65
CA ASN A 240 15.41 -15.13 -1.89
C ASN A 240 14.49 -15.81 -2.94
N LYS A 241 13.32 -16.27 -2.48
CA LYS A 241 12.28 -16.93 -3.29
C LYS A 241 11.01 -16.11 -3.27
N THR A 242 10.24 -16.17 -4.35
CA THR A 242 8.90 -15.58 -4.44
C THR A 242 7.86 -16.41 -3.68
N ASP A 243 6.72 -15.79 -3.34
CA ASP A 243 5.57 -16.47 -2.71
C ASP A 243 5.13 -17.71 -3.53
N ALA A 244 5.13 -17.61 -4.87
CA ALA A 244 4.77 -18.71 -5.76
C ALA A 244 5.79 -19.87 -5.72
N GLU A 245 7.10 -19.56 -5.75
CA GLU A 245 8.16 -20.57 -5.67
C GLU A 245 8.20 -21.27 -4.30
N ILE A 246 7.91 -20.52 -3.22
CA ILE A 246 7.75 -21.11 -1.88
C ILE A 246 6.57 -22.07 -1.89
N MET A 247 5.41 -21.66 -2.39
CA MET A 247 4.23 -22.51 -2.48
C MET A 247 4.45 -23.75 -3.37
N GLU A 248 5.19 -23.63 -4.47
CA GLU A 248 5.56 -24.76 -5.31
C GLU A 248 6.55 -25.70 -4.61
N GLY A 249 7.57 -25.15 -3.94
CA GLY A 249 8.52 -25.91 -3.14
C GLY A 249 7.82 -26.69 -2.01
N LEU A 250 6.83 -26.09 -1.35
CA LEU A 250 6.01 -26.75 -0.33
C LEU A 250 5.18 -27.90 -0.92
N LYS A 251 4.59 -27.74 -2.11
CA LYS A 251 3.84 -28.81 -2.79
C LYS A 251 4.71 -30.02 -3.17
N ASN A 252 6.00 -29.80 -3.36
CA ASN A 252 6.97 -30.82 -3.75
C ASN A 252 7.85 -31.31 -2.58
N LEU A 253 7.56 -30.85 -1.36
CA LEU A 253 8.37 -31.13 -0.18
C LEU A 253 8.44 -32.63 0.10
N LYS A 254 9.66 -33.11 0.33
CA LYS A 254 9.90 -34.49 0.79
C LYS A 254 9.83 -34.52 2.31
N GLY A 255 9.05 -35.45 2.85
CA GLY A 255 8.92 -35.67 4.29
C GLY A 255 10.19 -36.27 4.88
N LEU A 256 10.18 -36.48 6.21
CA LEU A 256 11.31 -37.04 6.96
C LEU A 256 11.82 -38.40 6.44
N ASN A 257 10.97 -39.15 5.74
CA ASN A 257 11.29 -40.46 5.19
C ASN A 257 11.83 -40.40 3.74
N GLY A 258 12.03 -39.21 3.17
CA GLY A 258 12.43 -39.02 1.77
C GLY A 258 11.29 -39.17 0.74
N GLU A 259 10.11 -39.58 1.18
CA GLU A 259 8.89 -39.66 0.37
C GLU A 259 8.17 -38.31 0.29
N LYS A 260 7.34 -38.11 -0.73
CA LYS A 260 6.53 -36.89 -0.87
C LYS A 260 5.56 -36.77 0.32
N VAL A 261 5.50 -35.58 0.92
CA VAL A 261 4.55 -35.30 1.99
C VAL A 261 3.10 -35.54 1.51
N PRO A 262 2.27 -36.26 2.29
CA PRO A 262 0.90 -36.57 1.86
C PRO A 262 0.04 -35.30 1.72
N PRO A 263 -0.93 -35.31 0.78
CA PRO A 263 -1.85 -34.19 0.60
C PRO A 263 -2.66 -33.94 1.88
N GLY A 264 -2.61 -32.71 2.40
CA GLY A 264 -3.28 -32.30 3.65
C GLY A 264 -2.42 -32.33 4.91
N ASP A 265 -1.14 -32.70 4.80
CA ASP A 265 -0.17 -32.53 5.90
C ASP A 265 0.22 -31.07 6.09
N LEU A 266 0.40 -30.34 4.98
CA LEU A 266 0.72 -28.93 4.97
C LEU A 266 -0.56 -28.09 5.11
N THR A 267 -0.54 -27.18 6.05
CA THR A 267 -1.61 -26.20 6.29
C THR A 267 -1.02 -24.80 6.32
N VAL A 268 -1.65 -23.86 5.62
CA VAL A 268 -1.30 -22.44 5.69
C VAL A 268 -2.23 -21.77 6.70
N LEU A 269 -1.65 -21.20 7.74
CA LEU A 269 -2.35 -20.45 8.78
C LEU A 269 -2.18 -18.95 8.53
N TYR A 270 -3.23 -18.20 8.85
CA TYR A 270 -3.27 -16.74 8.75
C TYR A 270 -3.35 -16.16 10.15
N ARG A 271 -2.34 -15.41 10.57
CA ARG A 271 -2.21 -14.85 11.92
C ARG A 271 -1.73 -13.41 11.90
#